data_AF-A0A091CN32-F1
#
_entry.id   AF-A0A091CN32-F1
#
_cell.length_a   1.000
_cell.length_b   1.000
_cell.length_c   1.000
_cell.angle_alpha   90.00
_cell.angle_beta   90.00
_cell.angle_gamma   90.00
#
_symmetry.space_group_name_H-M   'P 1'
#
loop_
_entity.id
_entity.type
_entity.pdbx_description
1 polymer ?
#
loop_
_entity_poly.entity_id
_entity_poly.type
_entity_poly.pdbx_seq_one_letter_code
_entity_poly.pdbx_strand_id
1 'polypeptide(L)'
;MNEVMEWMNNKLNRQSRQSPTLNPIVKTKQIEAKMKELTSLCNPTISKPKPKVEPPKRSKKLLSRMDQWTDKEIAPARRLPSRVQTQL
;
A
#
# COMPACT_ATOMS: atom_id res chain seq x y z
N MET A 1 7.47 10.66 11.86
CA MET A 1 7.06 10.40 10.46
C MET A 1 8.16 10.73 9.47
N ASN A 2 8.77 11.92 9.51
CA ASN A 2 9.83 12.32 8.56
C ASN A 2 10.99 11.31 8.48
N GLU A 3 11.41 10.74 9.61
CA GLU A 3 12.46 9.72 9.66
C GLU A 3 12.13 8.45 8.85
N VAL A 4 10.87 7.99 8.88
CA VAL A 4 10.46 6.81 8.13
C VAL A 4 10.45 7.11 6.63
N MET A 5 10.05 8.32 6.25
CA MET A 5 10.03 8.77 4.86
C MET A 5 11.46 8.94 4.31
N GLU A 6 12.35 9.52 5.11
CA GLU A 6 13.77 9.65 4.77
C GLU A 6 14.45 8.28 4.63
N TRP A 7 14.16 7.36 5.56
CA TRP A 7 14.63 5.98 5.47
C TRP A 7 14.19 5.31 4.17
N MET A 8 12.91 5.45 3.79
CA MET A 8 12.36 4.87 2.58
C MET A 8 13.06 5.43 1.34
N ASN A 9 13.21 6.75 1.26
CA ASN A 9 13.90 7.40 0.16
C ASN A 9 15.36 6.94 0.04
N ASN A 10 16.08 6.87 1.17
CA ASN A 10 17.47 6.44 1.17
C ASN A 10 17.62 4.99 0.75
N LYS A 11 16.75 4.09 1.23
CA LYS A 11 16.79 2.68 0.86
C LYS A 11 16.39 2.45 -0.60
N LEU A 12 15.36 3.13 -1.08
CA LEU A 12 14.89 3.03 -2.45
C LEU A 12 15.92 3.56 -3.45
N ASN A 13 16.48 4.75 -3.19
CA ASN A 13 17.50 5.36 -4.04
C ASN A 13 18.78 4.53 -4.11
N ARG A 14 19.12 3.84 -3.02
CA ARG A 14 20.28 2.94 -2.99
C ARG A 14 19.98 1.64 -3.76
N GLN A 15 18.80 1.07 -3.61
CA GLN A 15 18.39 -0.16 -4.31
C GLN A 15 18.27 0.07 -5.82
N SER A 16 17.74 1.22 -6.26
CA SER A 16 17.54 1.53 -7.68
C SER A 16 18.85 1.65 -8.47
N ARG A 17 19.94 1.99 -7.80
CA ARG A 17 21.29 2.10 -8.38
C ARG A 17 22.08 0.79 -8.29
N GLN A 18 21.55 -0.23 -7.62
CA GLN A 18 22.23 -1.51 -7.45
C GLN A 18 21.95 -2.45 -8.62
N SER A 19 22.95 -3.23 -9.02
CA SER A 19 22.74 -4.34 -9.97
C SER A 19 21.73 -5.36 -9.44
N PRO A 20 20.82 -5.87 -10.29
CA PRO A 20 19.90 -6.97 -9.93
C PRO A 20 20.59 -8.28 -9.55
N THR A 21 21.85 -8.48 -9.96
CA THR A 21 22.62 -9.70 -9.64
C THR A 21 23.18 -9.72 -8.22
N LEU A 22 23.14 -8.58 -7.53
CA LEU A 22 23.61 -8.44 -6.16
C LEU A 22 22.47 -8.64 -5.17
N ASN A 23 22.82 -9.08 -3.96
CA ASN A 23 21.87 -9.26 -2.88
C ASN A 23 21.10 -7.96 -2.58
N PRO A 24 19.78 -8.03 -2.35
CA PRO A 24 18.95 -6.84 -2.15
C PRO A 24 19.37 -6.06 -0.90
N ILE A 25 19.39 -4.73 -1.02
CA ILE A 25 19.79 -3.79 0.05
C ILE A 25 18.76 -3.75 1.18
N VAL A 26 17.51 -4.02 0.84
CA VAL A 26 16.40 -4.11 1.77
C VAL A 26 15.87 -5.54 1.73
N LYS A 27 15.88 -6.19 2.90
CA LYS A 27 15.28 -7.53 3.06
C LYS A 27 13.86 -7.40 3.60
N THR A 28 13.03 -8.42 3.36
CA THR A 28 11.63 -8.47 3.81
C THR A 28 11.46 -8.16 5.30
N LYS A 29 12.33 -8.72 6.16
CA LYS A 29 12.33 -8.45 7.61
C LYS A 29 12.45 -6.97 7.96
N GLN A 30 13.20 -6.19 7.18
CA GLN A 30 13.36 -4.76 7.41
C GLN A 30 12.12 -3.97 6.99
N ILE A 31 11.45 -4.39 5.91
CA ILE A 31 10.18 -3.82 5.46
C ILE A 31 9.09 -4.08 6.51
N GLU A 32 8.98 -5.32 6.98
CA GLU A 32 8.03 -5.70 8.03
C GLU A 32 8.25 -4.92 9.32
N ALA A 33 9.51 -4.72 9.73
CA ALA A 33 9.85 -3.92 10.91
C ALA A 33 9.37 -2.47 10.74
N LYS A 34 9.66 -1.84 9.60
CA LYS A 34 9.23 -0.46 9.30
C LYS A 34 7.71 -0.33 9.17
N MET A 35 7.04 -1.35 8.65
CA MET A 35 5.58 -1.41 8.62
C MET A 35 5.00 -1.46 10.04
N LYS A 36 5.53 -2.31 10.93
CA LYS A 36 5.07 -2.39 12.33
C LYS A 36 5.26 -1.07 13.07
N GLU A 37 6.38 -0.38 12.85
CA GLU A 37 6.65 0.94 13.41
C GLU A 37 5.61 1.97 12.96
N LEU A 38 5.31 2.03 11.66
CA LEU A 38 4.28 2.91 11.09
C LEU A 38 2.89 2.59 11.63
N THR A 39 2.53 1.31 11.68
CA THR A 39 1.23 0.87 12.21
C THR A 39 1.09 1.26 13.67
N SER A 40 2.11 1.06 14.49
CA SER A 40 2.10 1.45 15.91
C SER A 40 1.92 2.96 16.08
N LEU A 41 2.56 3.78 15.24
CA LEU A 41 2.41 5.23 15.28
C LEU A 41 1.02 5.70 14.84
N CYS A 42 0.43 5.04 13.85
CA CYS A 42 -0.87 5.42 13.29
C CYS A 42 -2.06 4.88 14.09
N ASN A 43 -1.90 3.74 14.77
CA ASN A 43 -2.97 3.05 15.50
C ASN A 43 -3.71 3.94 16.50
N PRO A 44 -3.05 4.71 17.39
CA PRO A 44 -3.75 5.57 18.36
C PRO A 44 -4.60 6.67 17.73
N THR A 45 -4.34 7.05 16.48
CA THR A 45 -5.14 8.04 15.74
C THR A 45 -6.32 7.37 15.05
N ILE A 46 -6.11 6.19 14.47
CA ILE A 46 -7.13 5.44 13.74
C ILE A 46 -8.11 4.76 14.70
N SER A 47 -7.63 4.28 15.85
CA SER A 47 -8.43 3.56 16.84
C SER A 47 -9.19 4.48 17.78
N LYS A 48 -9.10 5.81 17.61
CA LYS A 48 -9.93 6.73 18.40
C LYS A 48 -11.39 6.36 18.16
N PRO A 49 -12.15 5.99 19.20
CA PRO A 49 -13.53 5.65 19.04
C PRO A 49 -14.23 6.84 18.39
N LYS A 50 -14.92 6.57 17.29
CA LYS A 50 -15.67 7.58 16.56
C LYS A 50 -16.57 8.29 17.60
N PRO A 51 -16.50 9.62 17.75
CA PRO A 51 -17.44 10.35 18.60
C PRO A 51 -18.85 9.87 18.28
N LYS A 52 -19.73 9.71 19.29
CA LYS A 52 -21.17 9.45 19.09
C LYS A 52 -21.83 10.69 18.45
N VAL A 53 -21.39 11.03 17.25
CA VAL A 53 -22.10 11.93 16.35
C VAL A 53 -23.05 11.02 15.60
N GLU A 54 -24.34 11.29 15.80
CA GLU A 54 -25.45 10.71 15.05
C GLU A 54 -25.03 10.56 13.58
N PRO A 55 -25.12 9.37 12.96
CA PRO A 55 -24.62 9.15 11.61
C PRO A 55 -25.23 10.20 10.68
N PRO A 56 -24.40 11.00 9.96
CA PRO A 56 -24.92 11.95 8.99
C PRO A 56 -25.82 11.19 8.02
N LYS A 57 -27.07 11.64 7.86
CA LYS A 57 -28.05 11.02 6.94
C LYS A 57 -27.39 10.85 5.58
N ARG A 58 -26.98 9.62 5.24
CA ARG A 58 -26.35 9.30 3.96
C ARG A 58 -27.32 9.68 2.84
N SER A 59 -26.91 10.56 1.94
CA SER A 59 -27.75 10.96 0.82
C SER A 59 -27.89 9.77 -0.14
N LYS A 60 -29.12 9.54 -0.65
CA LYS A 60 -29.46 8.44 -1.58
C LYS A 60 -28.56 8.41 -2.83
N LYS A 61 -27.94 9.55 -3.18
CA LYS A 61 -27.01 9.71 -4.30
C LYS A 61 -25.67 8.97 -4.10
N LEU A 62 -25.19 8.85 -2.86
CA LEU A 62 -23.94 8.13 -2.54
C LEU A 62 -24.15 6.61 -2.53
N LEU A 63 -25.33 6.14 -2.11
CA LEU A 63 -25.66 4.71 -2.13
C LEU A 63 -25.66 4.17 -3.56
N SER A 64 -26.35 4.88 -4.47
CA SER A 64 -26.42 4.50 -5.89
C SER A 64 -25.06 4.53 -6.63
N ARG A 65 -24.07 5.26 -6.10
CA ARG A 65 -22.72 5.32 -6.71
C ARG A 65 -21.83 4.16 -6.25
N MET A 66 -22.09 3.60 -5.07
CA MET A 66 -21.34 2.47 -4.53
C MET A 66 -21.71 1.15 -5.22
N ASP A 67 -23.00 0.96 -5.53
CA ASP A 67 -23.50 -0.21 -6.29
C ASP A 67 -22.92 -0.28 -7.71
N GLN A 68 -22.45 0.84 -8.24
CA GLN A 68 -21.89 0.93 -9.58
C GLN A 68 -20.42 0.50 -9.67
N TRP A 69 -19.70 0.38 -8.54
CA TRP A 69 -18.29 -0.01 -8.50
C TRP A 69 -18.10 -1.51 -8.23
N THR A 70 -19.08 -2.19 -7.61
CA THR A 70 -18.97 -3.60 -7.23
C THR A 70 -19.08 -4.57 -8.40
N ASP A 71 -19.67 -4.14 -9.52
CA ASP A 71 -19.93 -5.02 -10.67
C ASP A 71 -18.78 -5.02 -11.71
N LYS A 72 -18.03 -3.90 -11.83
CA LYS A 72 -17.15 -3.67 -12.98
C LYS A 72 -15.67 -4.01 -12.77
N GLU A 73 -15.23 -4.24 -11.53
CA GLU A 73 -13.80 -4.44 -11.20
C GLU A 73 -13.46 -5.79 -10.57
N ILE A 74 -14.42 -6.70 -10.34
CA ILE A 74 -14.13 -8.09 -9.93
C ILE A 74 -13.93 -8.95 -11.19
N ALA A 75 -13.01 -8.54 -12.06
CA ALA A 75 -12.44 -9.46 -13.05
C ALA A 75 -11.31 -10.26 -12.37
N PRO A 76 -11.22 -11.59 -12.54
CA PRO A 76 -10.08 -12.33 -12.03
C PRO A 76 -8.80 -11.75 -12.65
N ALA A 77 -7.82 -11.45 -11.80
CA ALA A 77 -6.53 -10.87 -12.15
C ALA A 77 -6.03 -11.43 -13.49
N ARG A 78 -6.00 -10.59 -14.53
CA ARG A 78 -5.33 -10.92 -15.79
C ARG A 78 -3.88 -11.26 -15.43
N ARG A 79 -3.52 -12.53 -15.66
CA ARG A 79 -2.13 -13.00 -15.65
C ARG A 79 -1.26 -11.96 -16.35
N LEU A 80 -0.29 -11.41 -15.64
CA LEU A 80 0.80 -10.70 -16.29
C LEU A 80 1.40 -11.68 -17.31
N PRO A 81 1.57 -11.30 -18.58
CA PRO A 81 2.26 -12.17 -19.52
C PRO A 81 3.66 -12.44 -18.95
N SER A 82 4.02 -13.72 -18.83
CA SER A 82 5.40 -14.12 -18.55
C SER A 82 6.30 -13.34 -19.49
N ARG A 83 7.18 -12.54 -18.91
CA ARG A 83 8.32 -11.95 -19.61
C ARG A 83 9.12 -13.12 -20.19
N VAL A 84 8.84 -13.49 -21.43
CA VAL A 84 9.71 -14.38 -22.19
C VAL A 84 11.00 -13.60 -22.37
N GLN A 85 12.02 -14.01 -21.62
CA GLN A 85 13.39 -13.64 -21.86
C GLN A 85 13.85 -14.40 -23.12
N THR A 86 14.48 -13.70 -24.04
CA THR A 86 15.85 -13.95 -24.56
C THR A 86 15.94 -13.69 -26.06
N GLN A 87 16.92 -12.86 -26.42
CA GLN A 87 17.44 -12.59 -27.75
C GLN A 87 18.00 -13.85 -28.43
N LEU A 88 17.82 -13.96 -29.75
CA LEU A 88 18.85 -14.32 -30.74
C LEU A 88 18.36 -13.94 -32.14
#